data_AF-A0A350PHL8-F1
#
_entry.id   AF-A0A350PHL8-F1
#
_cell.length_a   1.000
_cell.length_b   1.000
_cell.length_c   1.000
_cell.angle_alpha   90.00
_cell.angle_beta   90.00
_cell.angle_gamma   90.00
#
_symmetry.space_group_name_H-M   'P 1'
#
loop_
_entity.id
_entity.type
_entity.pdbx_description
1 polymer ?
#
loop_
_entity_poly.entity_id
_entity_poly.type
_entity_poly.pdbx_seq_one_letter_code
_entity_poly.pdbx_strand_id
1 'polypeptide(L)'
;NILLASPQIDCPRVLPGSETPLPAGVNLSREDELLQRVVCFCNRVVEQERTCLERAFTRQARERCKEVTAAWVRQNLALPRNWVEAGGVAPPPSRSMPRNIRVVY
;
A
#
# COMPACT_ATOMS: atom_id res chain seq x y z
N ASN A 1 1.54 -30.85 10.72
CA ASN A 1 1.23 -30.24 9.41
C ASN A 1 0.45 -28.95 9.61
N ILE A 2 1.12 -27.87 10.00
CA ILE A 2 0.51 -26.54 10.04
C ILE A 2 0.84 -25.88 8.70
N LEU A 3 -0.22 -25.60 7.95
CA LEU A 3 -0.25 -25.00 6.63
C LEU A 3 0.61 -23.72 6.60
N LEU A 4 1.83 -23.86 6.08
CA LEU A 4 2.72 -22.76 5.68
C LEU A 4 2.73 -22.62 4.15
N ALA A 5 1.61 -22.97 3.50
CA ALA A 5 1.31 -22.46 2.18
C ALA A 5 0.93 -20.99 2.38
N SER A 6 1.67 -20.07 1.73
CA SER A 6 1.33 -18.65 1.74
C SER A 6 -0.17 -18.53 1.48
N PRO A 7 -0.99 -18.09 2.45
CA PRO A 7 -2.40 -17.94 2.18
C PRO A 7 -2.50 -16.99 1.00
N GLN A 8 -3.22 -17.38 -0.05
CA GLN A 8 -3.59 -16.43 -1.09
C GLN A 8 -4.42 -15.37 -0.36
N ILE A 9 -3.80 -14.22 -0.10
CA ILE A 9 -4.46 -13.11 0.56
C ILE A 9 -5.41 -12.54 -0.48
N ASP A 10 -6.68 -12.93 -0.38
CA ASP A 10 -7.72 -12.45 -1.28
C ASP A 10 -8.01 -10.98 -0.94
N CYS A 11 -7.54 -10.10 -1.83
CA CYS A 11 -7.78 -8.68 -1.77
C CYS A 11 -8.96 -8.35 -2.67
N PRO A 12 -10.18 -8.16 -2.14
CA PRO A 12 -11.32 -7.77 -2.96
C PRO A 12 -11.02 -6.41 -3.59
N ARG A 13 -11.20 -6.31 -4.91
CA ARG A 13 -11.16 -5.02 -5.60
C ARG A 13 -12.47 -4.29 -5.32
N VAL A 14 -12.40 -3.17 -4.62
CA VAL A 14 -13.57 -2.31 -4.37
C VAL A 14 -13.43 -0.97 -5.08
N LEU A 15 -14.51 -0.20 -5.17
CA LEU A 15 -14.46 1.17 -5.63
C LEU A 15 -13.68 2.03 -4.61
N PRO A 16 -12.86 3.00 -5.06
CA PRO A 16 -12.16 3.90 -4.15
C PRO A 16 -13.18 4.68 -3.29
N GLY A 17 -12.96 4.67 -1.97
CA GLY A 17 -13.87 5.30 -1.00
C GLY A 17 -15.16 4.53 -0.70
N SER A 18 -15.28 3.26 -1.11
CA SER A 18 -16.47 2.43 -0.88
C SER A 18 -16.11 0.97 -0.59
N GLU A 19 -17.05 0.21 -0.03
CA GLU A 19 -16.98 -1.26 0.10
C GLU A 19 -17.59 -1.98 -1.10
N THR A 20 -18.06 -1.24 -2.10
CA THR A 20 -18.71 -1.81 -3.29
C THR A 20 -17.67 -2.50 -4.19
N PRO A 21 -17.88 -3.75 -4.61
CA PRO A 21 -16.95 -4.45 -5.49
C PRO A 21 -16.80 -3.72 -6.83
N LEU A 22 -15.56 -3.67 -7.32
CA LEU A 22 -15.24 -3.05 -8.59
C LEU A 22 -15.89 -3.87 -9.73
N PRO A 23 -16.68 -3.25 -10.62
CA PRO A 23 -17.32 -3.96 -11.72
C PRO A 23 -16.29 -4.59 -12.66
N ALA A 24 -16.65 -5.73 -13.25
CA ALA A 24 -15.81 -6.39 -14.24
C ALA A 24 -15.52 -5.46 -15.44
N GLY A 25 -14.27 -5.38 -15.87
CA GLY A 25 -13.83 -4.56 -17.00
C GLY A 25 -13.46 -3.11 -16.66
N VAL A 26 -13.59 -2.68 -15.40
CA VAL A 26 -13.14 -1.36 -14.95
C VAL A 26 -11.67 -1.42 -14.55
N ASN A 27 -10.84 -0.60 -15.20
CA ASN A 27 -9.47 -0.36 -14.79
C ASN A 27 -9.40 0.87 -13.89
N LEU A 28 -8.75 0.73 -12.75
CA LEU A 28 -8.50 1.81 -11.82
C LEU A 28 -7.32 2.67 -12.31
N SER A 29 -7.28 3.93 -11.86
CA SER A 29 -6.06 4.72 -11.99
C SER A 29 -4.92 4.05 -11.21
N ARG A 30 -3.65 4.34 -11.56
CA ARG A 30 -2.50 3.77 -10.83
C ARG A 30 -2.52 4.14 -9.34
N GLU A 31 -3.02 5.33 -9.01
CA GLU A 31 -3.14 5.83 -7.64
C GLU A 31 -4.22 5.07 -6.87
N ASP A 32 -5.38 4.82 -7.51
CA ASP A 32 -6.45 4.02 -6.92
C ASP A 32 -6.06 2.55 -6.75
N GLU A 33 -5.29 1.98 -7.69
CA GLU A 33 -4.75 0.62 -7.53
C GLU A 33 -3.80 0.52 -6.34
N LEU A 34 -2.95 1.53 -6.14
CA LEU A 34 -2.07 1.57 -4.97
C LEU A 34 -2.89 1.69 -3.69
N LEU A 35 -3.89 2.58 -3.67
CA LEU A 35 -4.80 2.75 -2.54
C LEU A 35 -5.51 1.44 -2.19
N GLN A 36 -6.01 0.69 -3.19
CA GLN A 36 -6.62 -0.63 -3.00
C GLN A 36 -5.66 -1.63 -2.36
N ARG A 37 -4.39 -1.66 -2.78
CA ARG A 37 -3.37 -2.53 -2.17
C ARG A 37 -3.08 -2.13 -0.73
N VAL A 38 -3.03 -0.84 -0.42
CA VAL A 38 -2.87 -0.34 0.95
C VAL A 38 -4.06 -0.71 1.82
N VAL A 39 -5.29 -0.54 1.33
CA VAL A 39 -6.51 -0.95 2.02
C VAL A 39 -6.48 -2.45 2.32
N CYS A 40 -6.12 -3.28 1.32
CA CYS A 40 -5.99 -4.72 1.54
C CYS A 40 -4.91 -5.05 2.59
N PHE A 41 -3.78 -4.35 2.56
CA PHE A 41 -2.74 -4.53 3.56
C PHE A 41 -3.27 -4.29 4.98
N CYS A 42 -3.91 -3.15 5.21
CA CYS A 42 -4.43 -2.77 6.51
C CYS A 42 -5.53 -3.71 7.01
N ASN A 43 -6.45 -4.11 6.13
CA ASN A 43 -7.65 -4.83 6.53
C ASN A 43 -7.49 -6.36 6.53
N ARG A 44 -6.63 -6.92 5.67
CA ARG A 44 -6.48 -8.37 5.51
C ARG A 44 -5.11 -8.87 5.90
N VAL A 45 -4.06 -8.27 5.35
CA VAL A 45 -2.69 -8.77 5.53
C VAL A 45 -2.26 -8.66 7.01
N VAL A 46 -2.52 -7.51 7.65
CA VAL A 46 -2.21 -7.29 9.06
C VAL A 46 -3.02 -8.21 9.99
N GLU A 47 -4.32 -8.40 9.71
CA GLU A 47 -5.16 -9.32 10.48
C GLU A 47 -4.64 -10.76 10.40
N GLN A 48 -4.22 -11.17 9.20
CA GLN A 48 -3.70 -12.50 8.96
C GLN A 48 -2.32 -12.71 9.59
N GLU A 49 -1.45 -11.71 9.55
CA GLU A 49 -0.18 -11.72 10.28
C GLU A 49 -0.41 -11.86 11.78
N ARG A 50 -1.34 -11.08 12.34
CA ARG A 50 -1.70 -11.16 13.76
C ARG A 50 -2.20 -12.55 14.12
N THR A 51 -3.13 -13.10 13.34
CA THR A 51 -3.64 -14.46 13.54
C THR A 51 -2.54 -15.52 13.47
N CYS A 52 -1.59 -15.35 12.55
CA CYS A 52 -0.42 -16.22 12.43
C CYS A 52 0.47 -16.14 13.68
N LEU A 53 0.74 -14.92 14.17
CA LEU A 53 1.56 -14.68 15.36
C LEU A 53 0.91 -15.20 16.64
N GLU A 54 -0.42 -15.09 16.78
CA GLU A 54 -1.19 -15.63 17.91
C GLU A 54 -1.11 -17.17 17.97
N ARG A 55 -1.04 -17.83 16.80
CA ARG A 55 -0.93 -19.30 16.69
C ARG A 55 0.52 -19.79 16.65
N ALA A 56 1.50 -18.90 16.62
CA ALA A 56 2.91 -19.25 16.51
C ALA A 56 3.51 -19.55 17.89
N PHE A 57 3.73 -20.84 18.15
CA PHE A 57 4.29 -21.34 19.41
C PHE A 57 5.83 -21.29 19.48
N THR A 58 6.52 -21.15 18.34
CA THR A 58 7.99 -21.10 18.27
C THR A 58 8.48 -19.79 17.68
N ARG A 59 9.70 -19.40 18.02
CA ARG A 59 10.36 -18.21 17.44
C ARG A 59 10.43 -18.29 15.91
N GLN A 60 10.82 -19.45 15.38
CA GLN A 60 10.91 -19.68 13.93
C GLN A 60 9.55 -19.53 13.24
N ALA A 61 8.46 -19.99 13.86
CA ALA A 61 7.11 -19.80 13.31
C ALA A 61 6.71 -18.32 13.27
N ARG A 62 7.08 -17.54 14.31
CA ARG A 62 6.82 -16.09 14.36
C ARG A 62 7.62 -15.34 13.29
N GLU A 63 8.89 -15.69 13.10
CA GLU A 63 9.73 -15.13 12.04
C GLU A 63 9.11 -15.41 10.65
N ARG A 64 8.63 -16.63 10.44
CA ARG A 64 7.97 -17.00 9.18
C ARG A 64 6.67 -16.24 8.92
N CYS A 65 5.84 -15.97 9.94
CA CYS A 65 4.66 -15.12 9.78
C CYS A 65 5.05 -13.73 9.24
N LYS A 66 6.09 -13.12 9.82
CA LYS A 66 6.58 -11.80 9.39
C LYS A 66 7.21 -11.83 8.01
N GLU A 67 7.94 -12.90 7.67
CA GLU A 67 8.55 -13.07 6.35
C GLU A 67 7.50 -13.12 5.24
N VAL A 68 6.38 -13.81 5.47
CA VAL A 68 5.26 -13.88 4.52
C VAL A 68 4.66 -12.50 4.30
N THR A 69 4.37 -11.76 5.37
CA THR A 69 3.89 -10.37 5.29
C THR A 69 4.87 -9.49 4.52
N ALA A 70 6.16 -9.56 4.85
CA ALA A 70 7.20 -8.76 4.20
C ALA A 70 7.37 -9.13 2.72
N ALA A 71 7.20 -10.40 2.35
CA ALA A 71 7.19 -10.82 0.95
C ALA A 71 5.99 -10.22 0.20
N TRP A 72 4.80 -10.26 0.80
CA TRP A 72 3.60 -9.65 0.22
C TRP A 72 3.77 -8.14 0.01
N VAL A 73 4.28 -7.41 1.02
CA VAL A 73 4.54 -5.96 0.93
C VAL A 73 5.51 -5.65 -0.20
N ARG A 74 6.61 -6.40 -0.34
CA ARG A 74 7.59 -6.20 -1.41
C ARG A 74 7.00 -6.43 -2.81
N GLN A 75 6.03 -7.34 -2.95
CA GLN A 75 5.41 -7.64 -4.24
C GLN A 75 4.31 -6.64 -4.62
N ASN A 76 3.58 -6.12 -3.64
CA ASN A 76 2.35 -5.34 -3.88
C ASN A 76 2.52 -3.84 -3.63
N LEU A 77 3.32 -3.44 -2.66
CA LEU A 77 3.50 -2.05 -2.21
C LEU A 77 4.89 -1.48 -2.54
N ALA A 78 5.74 -2.21 -3.26
CA ALA A 78 6.98 -1.63 -3.76
C ALA A 78 6.64 -0.49 -4.73
N LEU A 79 6.95 0.74 -4.32
CA LEU A 79 6.84 1.91 -5.18
C LEU A 79 7.81 1.70 -6.36
N PRO A 80 7.33 1.75 -7.61
CA PRO A 80 8.23 1.70 -8.76
C PRO A 80 9.15 2.92 -8.70
N ARG A 81 10.44 2.76 -9.08
CA ARG A 81 11.49 3.77 -8.89
C ARG A 81 11.14 5.18 -9.40
N ASN A 82 10.30 5.25 -10.44
CA ASN A 82 9.78 6.48 -11.03
C ASN A 82 8.84 7.29 -10.12
N TRP A 83 8.28 6.70 -9.07
CA TRP A 83 7.50 7.45 -8.06
C TRP A 83 8.38 8.23 -7.09
N VAL A 84 9.62 7.78 -6.86
CA VAL A 84 10.58 8.47 -5.97
C VAL A 84 11.08 9.77 -6.62
N GLU A 85 11.09 9.85 -7.96
CA GLU A 85 11.53 11.04 -8.70
C GLU A 85 10.47 12.16 -8.74
N ALA A 86 9.17 11.84 -8.60
CA ALA A 86 8.10 12.84 -8.53
C ALA A 86 8.11 13.63 -7.20
N GLY A 87 8.80 13.12 -6.18
CA GLY A 87 9.08 13.79 -4.92
C GLY A 87 10.43 14.50 -4.91
N GLY A 88 10.94 14.94 -6.07
CA GLY A 88 12.08 15.84 -6.14
C GLY A 88 11.85 16.99 -5.17
N VAL A 89 12.71 17.09 -4.16
CA VAL A 89 12.69 18.13 -3.13
C VAL A 89 12.44 19.45 -3.84
N ALA A 90 11.23 20.00 -3.72
CA ALA A 90 10.97 21.35 -4.17
C ALA A 90 12.04 22.21 -3.47
N PRO A 91 12.91 22.92 -4.21
CA PRO A 91 13.95 23.71 -3.58
C PRO A 91 13.27 24.62 -2.57
N PRO A 92 13.83 24.77 -1.35
CA PRO A 92 13.23 25.64 -0.35
C PRO A 92 12.99 27.01 -1.01
N PRO A 93 11.82 27.63 -0.81
CA PRO A 93 11.46 28.85 -1.50
C PRO A 93 12.57 29.88 -1.28
N SER A 94 13.24 30.26 -2.37
CA SER A 94 14.26 31.30 -2.35
C SER A 94 13.63 32.58 -1.80
N ARG A 95 14.29 33.19 -0.80
CA ARG A 95 13.85 34.42 -0.12
C ARG A 95 13.79 35.64 -1.03
N SER A 96 14.13 35.52 -2.32
CA SER A 96 14.14 36.59 -3.29
C SER A 96 13.17 36.34 -4.44
N MET A 97 11.87 36.45 -4.18
CA MET A 97 10.93 36.76 -5.27
C MET A 97 9.86 37.72 -4.73
N PRO A 98 10.01 39.04 -4.92
CA PRO A 98 8.90 39.94 -4.65
C PRO A 98 7.75 39.56 -5.59
N ARG A 99 6.64 39.10 -5.01
CA ARG A 99 5.39 38.88 -5.76
C ARG A 99 4.93 40.23 -6.28
N ASN A 100 5.12 40.49 -7.57
CA ASN A 100 4.37 41.53 -8.27
C ASN A 100 2.93 41.02 -8.41
N ILE A 101 2.09 41.34 -7.42
CA ILE A 101 0.64 41.18 -7.53
C ILE A 101 0.15 42.36 -8.37
N ARG A 102 -0.02 42.17 -9.68
CA ARG A 102 -0.82 43.10 -10.48
C ARG A 102 -2.29 42.79 -10.21
N VAL A 103 -2.96 43.68 -9.50
CA VAL A 103 -4.43 43.75 -9.49
C VAL A 103 -4.84 44.41 -10.80
N VAL A 104 -5.58 43.69 -11.62
CA VAL A 104 -6.22 44.22 -12.83
C VAL A 104 -7.60 44.73 -12.41
N TYR A 105 -7.86 46.02 -12.63
CA TYR A 105 -9.19 46.63 -12.53
C TYR A 105 -9.98 46.38 -13.81
#